data_AF-A0A5J4QSW4-F1
#
_entry.id   AF-A0A5J4QSW4-F1
#
_cell.length_a   1.000
_cell.length_b   1.000
_cell.length_c   1.000
_cell.angle_alpha   90.00
_cell.angle_beta   90.00
_cell.angle_gamma   90.00
#
_symmetry.space_group_name_H-M   'P 1'
#
loop_
_entity.id
_entity.type
_entity.pdbx_description
1 polymer ?
#
loop_
_entity_poly.entity_id
_entity_poly.type
_entity_poly.pdbx_seq_one_letter_code
_entity_poly.pdbx_strand_id
1 'polypeptide(L)'
;MLRNQILTTLGTATQDIGGLQQQIDVINEELNRQTHFRGYYLLNTDIQQLENSANGDFEFSAESGTVWMYDNSWYNCGDIVPDQVTPASDATSLVYSGTGVAGISTQYSRGDHQHPLQVSIVLPAKDTSVCTIGSASIYARSDHQHQIQTVNTIPVSDSADGSYGTVDSYSRNDHSHTINVQTNASVVHIVNA
;
A
#
# COMPACT_ATOMS: atom_id res chain seq x y z
N MET A 1 -15.42 -81.73 -37.62
CA MET A 1 -14.58 -81.16 -36.55
C MET A 1 -13.77 -79.96 -37.04
N LEU A 2 -12.94 -80.12 -38.08
CA LEU A 2 -12.07 -79.07 -38.64
C LEU A 2 -12.82 -77.79 -39.09
N ARG A 3 -13.94 -77.94 -39.81
CA ARG A 3 -14.76 -76.80 -40.29
C ARG A 3 -15.28 -75.91 -39.16
N ASN A 4 -15.73 -76.51 -38.05
CA ASN A 4 -16.22 -75.75 -36.90
C ASN A 4 -15.08 -75.03 -36.18
N GLN A 5 -13.91 -75.67 -36.05
CA GLN A 5 -12.72 -75.02 -35.49
C GLN A 5 -12.31 -73.79 -36.32
N ILE A 6 -12.30 -73.92 -37.66
CA ILE A 6 -11.98 -72.80 -38.57
C ILE A 6 -12.99 -71.65 -38.40
N LEU A 7 -14.29 -71.94 -38.35
CA LEU A 7 -15.33 -70.92 -38.18
C LEU A 7 -15.22 -70.20 -36.83
N THR A 8 -14.91 -70.94 -35.76
CA THR A 8 -14.69 -70.36 -34.44
C THR A 8 -13.46 -69.46 -34.43
N THR A 9 -12.33 -69.90 -35.00
CA THR A 9 -11.11 -69.09 -35.10
C THR A 9 -11.30 -67.84 -35.95
N LEU A 10 -12.09 -67.92 -37.03
CA LEU A 10 -12.41 -66.76 -37.87
C LEU A 10 -13.27 -65.74 -37.13
N GLY A 11 -14.23 -66.23 -36.34
CA GLY A 11 -15.09 -65.41 -35.49
C GLY A 11 -14.28 -64.64 -34.44
N THR A 12 -13.38 -65.32 -33.72
CA THR A 12 -12.51 -64.67 -32.74
C THR A 12 -11.58 -63.66 -33.40
N ALA A 13 -10.96 -63.99 -34.53
CA ALA A 13 -10.09 -63.06 -35.25
C ALA A 13 -10.83 -61.78 -35.70
N THR A 14 -12.10 -61.92 -36.11
CA THR A 14 -12.92 -60.78 -36.51
C THR A 14 -13.24 -59.88 -35.32
N GLN A 15 -13.52 -60.46 -34.16
CA GLN A 15 -13.73 -59.70 -32.91
C GLN A 15 -12.45 -59.00 -32.47
N ASP A 16 -11.31 -59.68 -32.54
CA ASP A 16 -10.01 -59.12 -32.18
C ASP A 16 -9.64 -57.92 -33.07
N ILE A 17 -9.84 -58.04 -34.39
CA ILE A 17 -9.63 -56.92 -35.34
C ILE A 17 -10.53 -55.74 -34.99
N GLY A 18 -11.81 -55.98 -34.69
CA GLY A 18 -12.73 -54.91 -34.29
C GLY A 18 -12.31 -54.22 -32.99
N GLY A 19 -11.82 -54.98 -32.01
CA GLY A 19 -11.29 -54.45 -30.75
C GLY A 19 -10.02 -53.62 -30.94
N LEU A 20 -9.09 -54.07 -31.79
CA LEU A 20 -7.88 -53.32 -32.14
C LEU A 20 -8.21 -52.00 -32.85
N GLN A 21 -9.21 -52.00 -33.73
CA GLN A 21 -9.65 -50.78 -34.41
C GLN A 21 -10.13 -49.72 -33.42
N GLN A 22 -10.97 -50.11 -32.44
CA GLN A 22 -11.43 -49.19 -31.39
C GLN A 22 -10.29 -48.66 -30.52
N GLN A 23 -9.29 -49.49 -30.19
CA GLN A 23 -8.12 -49.03 -29.44
C GLN A 23 -7.31 -47.99 -30.22
N ILE A 24 -7.15 -48.16 -31.54
CA ILE A 24 -6.48 -47.19 -32.40
C ILE A 24 -7.26 -45.87 -32.43
N ASP A 25 -8.58 -45.92 -32.54
CA ASP A 25 -9.42 -44.72 -32.57
C ASP A 25 -9.29 -43.93 -31.26
N VAL A 26 -9.34 -44.61 -30.10
CA VAL A 26 -9.13 -44.00 -28.78
C VAL A 26 -7.73 -43.40 -28.63
N ILE A 27 -6.69 -44.08 -29.12
CA ILE A 27 -5.31 -43.57 -29.08
C ILE A 27 -5.19 -42.28 -29.91
N ASN A 28 -5.82 -42.22 -31.08
CA ASN A 28 -5.81 -41.01 -31.90
C ASN A 28 -6.57 -39.86 -31.23
N GLU A 29 -7.69 -40.14 -30.57
CA GLU A 29 -8.45 -39.15 -29.81
C GLU A 29 -7.65 -38.61 -28.61
N GLU A 30 -6.95 -39.48 -27.88
CA GLU A 30 -6.09 -39.07 -26.76
C GLU A 30 -4.78 -38.40 -27.21
N LEU A 31 -4.23 -38.77 -28.37
CA LEU A 31 -3.10 -38.06 -29.00
C LEU A 31 -3.48 -36.61 -29.32
N ASN A 32 -4.70 -36.39 -29.83
CA ASN A 32 -5.24 -35.05 -30.06
C ASN A 32 -5.54 -34.28 -28.75
N ARG A 33 -5.68 -34.99 -27.62
CA ARG A 33 -5.81 -34.40 -26.28
C ARG A 33 -4.47 -34.16 -25.58
N GLN A 34 -3.34 -34.57 -26.17
CA GLN A 34 -2.04 -34.30 -25.56
C GLN A 34 -1.78 -32.79 -25.51
N THR A 35 -1.07 -32.37 -24.46
CA THR A 35 -0.72 -30.98 -24.23
C THR A 35 0.25 -30.50 -25.29
N HIS A 36 -0.24 -29.64 -26.17
CA HIS A 36 0.47 -28.96 -27.25
C HIS A 36 1.68 -28.09 -26.83
N PHE A 37 1.94 -27.92 -25.53
CA PHE A 37 3.03 -27.07 -25.07
C PHE A 37 4.37 -27.78 -25.17
N ARG A 38 5.32 -27.29 -25.98
CA ARG A 38 6.64 -27.93 -26.10
C ARG A 38 7.74 -27.28 -25.29
N GLY A 39 7.53 -26.07 -24.75
CA GLY A 39 8.47 -25.45 -23.81
C GLY A 39 8.76 -23.97 -24.05
N TYR A 40 9.85 -23.53 -23.41
CA TYR A 40 10.39 -22.18 -23.50
C TYR A 40 11.74 -22.23 -24.20
N TYR A 41 11.94 -21.37 -25.20
CA TYR A 41 13.16 -21.32 -26.00
C TYR A 41 13.73 -19.92 -26.01
N LEU A 42 15.07 -19.84 -26.00
CA LEU A 42 15.76 -18.57 -25.99
C LEU A 42 15.77 -17.94 -27.40
N LEU A 43 15.99 -18.73 -28.44
CA LEU A 43 16.15 -18.28 -29.82
C LEU A 43 15.03 -18.82 -30.71
N ASN A 44 14.52 -17.97 -31.60
CA ASN A 44 13.52 -18.32 -32.61
C ASN A 44 14.01 -19.39 -33.58
N THR A 45 15.31 -19.39 -33.88
CA THR A 45 15.94 -20.40 -34.76
C THR A 45 15.82 -21.80 -34.17
N ASP A 46 15.94 -21.94 -32.84
CA ASP A 46 15.83 -23.24 -32.18
C ASP A 46 14.40 -23.77 -32.27
N ILE A 47 13.40 -22.88 -32.14
CA ILE A 47 11.99 -23.21 -32.34
C ILE A 47 11.76 -23.73 -33.77
N GLN A 48 12.26 -23.01 -34.78
CA GLN A 48 12.12 -23.42 -36.18
C GLN A 48 12.76 -24.77 -36.52
N GLN A 49 13.72 -25.22 -35.72
CA GLN A 49 14.42 -26.50 -35.88
C GLN A 49 13.82 -27.64 -35.03
N LEU A 50 12.73 -27.40 -34.29
CA LEU A 50 12.13 -28.43 -33.44
C LEU A 50 11.57 -29.61 -34.25
N GLU A 51 12.17 -30.77 -34.02
CA GLU A 51 11.73 -32.05 -34.58
C GLU A 51 10.50 -32.60 -33.83
N ASN A 52 9.74 -33.48 -34.50
CA ASN A 52 8.55 -34.14 -33.95
C ASN A 52 7.46 -33.17 -33.46
N SER A 53 7.25 -32.08 -34.20
CA SER A 53 6.19 -31.10 -33.95
C SER A 53 4.88 -31.57 -34.61
N ALA A 54 3.76 -31.37 -33.93
CA ALA A 54 2.42 -31.70 -34.40
C ALA A 54 1.58 -30.44 -34.54
N ASN A 55 0.62 -30.45 -35.47
CA ASN A 55 -0.27 -29.31 -35.67
C ASN A 55 -1.01 -28.96 -34.37
N GLY A 56 -0.92 -27.70 -33.97
CA GLY A 56 -1.45 -27.20 -32.70
C GLY A 56 -0.41 -27.04 -31.60
N ASP A 57 0.80 -27.58 -31.76
CA ASP A 57 1.90 -27.37 -30.82
C ASP A 57 2.25 -25.88 -30.68
N PHE A 58 2.66 -25.47 -29.47
CA PHE A 58 2.99 -24.09 -29.16
C PHE A 58 4.11 -23.94 -28.13
N GLU A 59 4.95 -22.91 -28.33
CA GLU A 59 6.07 -22.57 -27.46
C GLU A 59 6.17 -21.09 -27.19
N PHE A 60 6.95 -20.78 -26.18
CA PHE A 60 7.25 -19.42 -25.79
C PHE A 60 8.67 -19.05 -26.18
N SER A 61 8.81 -17.97 -26.95
CA SER A 61 10.11 -17.42 -27.32
C SER A 61 10.48 -16.26 -26.42
N ALA A 62 11.65 -16.36 -25.77
CA ALA A 62 12.21 -15.24 -25.03
C ALA A 62 12.83 -14.17 -25.97
N GLU A 63 13.30 -14.55 -27.17
CA GLU A 63 13.85 -13.60 -28.14
C GLU A 63 12.79 -12.65 -28.69
N SER A 64 11.60 -13.17 -29.04
CA SER A 64 10.51 -12.33 -29.56
C SER A 64 9.51 -11.90 -28.48
N GLY A 65 9.54 -12.51 -27.30
CA GLY A 65 8.54 -12.28 -26.24
C GLY A 65 7.13 -12.76 -26.60
N THR A 66 7.02 -13.64 -27.60
CA THR A 66 5.74 -14.09 -28.17
C THR A 66 5.61 -15.60 -28.19
N VAL A 67 4.37 -16.05 -28.31
CA VAL A 67 4.01 -17.45 -28.55
C VAL A 67 4.28 -17.79 -30.02
N TRP A 68 4.87 -18.95 -30.24
CA TRP A 68 5.07 -19.57 -31.55
C TRP A 68 4.14 -20.77 -31.64
N MET A 69 3.54 -20.97 -32.81
CA MET A 69 2.58 -22.05 -33.07
C MET A 69 3.07 -22.89 -34.26
N TYR A 70 2.80 -24.19 -34.22
CA TYR A 70 3.09 -25.10 -35.32
C TYR A 70 1.83 -25.50 -36.05
N ASP A 71 1.86 -25.32 -37.37
CA ASP A 71 0.89 -25.90 -38.30
C ASP A 71 1.57 -26.93 -39.23
N ASN A 72 2.05 -26.48 -40.37
CA ASN A 72 3.02 -27.10 -41.24
C ASN A 72 4.45 -26.60 -40.97
N SER A 73 4.58 -25.44 -40.34
CA SER A 73 5.87 -24.83 -39.96
C SER A 73 5.71 -23.93 -38.73
N TRP A 74 6.79 -23.72 -37.99
CA TRP A 74 6.78 -22.78 -36.87
C TRP A 74 6.60 -21.35 -37.35
N TYR A 75 5.56 -20.68 -36.86
CA TYR A 75 5.31 -19.26 -37.10
C TYR A 75 5.02 -18.53 -35.80
N ASN A 76 5.38 -17.25 -35.77
CA ASN A 76 5.09 -16.36 -34.65
C ASN A 76 3.62 -15.92 -34.74
N CYS A 77 2.78 -16.25 -33.76
CA CYS A 77 1.37 -15.84 -33.78
C CYS A 77 1.15 -14.40 -33.32
N GLY A 78 2.17 -13.76 -32.73
CA GLY A 78 2.11 -12.40 -32.21
C GLY A 78 1.50 -12.28 -30.81
N ASP A 79 0.96 -13.37 -30.25
CA ASP A 79 0.46 -13.38 -28.88
C ASP A 79 1.63 -13.23 -27.90
N ILE A 80 1.46 -12.39 -26.88
CA ILE A 80 2.51 -12.12 -25.89
C ILE A 80 2.60 -13.31 -24.93
N VAL A 81 3.83 -13.75 -24.61
CA VAL A 81 4.01 -14.80 -23.60
C VAL A 81 3.50 -14.27 -22.24
N PRO A 82 2.62 -15.00 -21.52
CA PRO A 82 2.01 -14.51 -20.28
C PRO A 82 2.99 -14.16 -19.16
N ASP A 83 4.20 -14.73 -19.15
CA ASP A 83 5.24 -14.43 -18.16
C ASP A 83 6.12 -13.21 -18.54
N GLN A 84 6.06 -12.78 -19.80
CA GLN A 84 6.73 -11.60 -20.35
C GLN A 84 5.86 -10.33 -20.18
N VAL A 85 4.95 -10.31 -19.20
CA VAL A 85 4.14 -9.12 -18.92
C VAL A 85 5.03 -7.88 -18.89
N THR A 86 4.66 -6.92 -19.72
CA THR A 86 5.24 -5.58 -19.74
C THR A 86 5.39 -5.11 -18.29
N PRO A 87 6.57 -4.61 -17.88
CA PRO A 87 6.77 -4.14 -16.52
C PRO A 87 5.59 -3.26 -16.10
N ALA A 88 5.09 -3.48 -14.87
CA ALA A 88 3.89 -2.89 -14.29
C ALA A 88 3.96 -1.36 -14.07
N SER A 89 4.36 -0.61 -15.11
CA SER A 89 4.68 0.81 -15.12
C SER A 89 5.92 1.21 -14.31
N ASP A 90 6.67 2.18 -14.85
CA ASP A 90 7.72 2.96 -14.17
C ASP A 90 7.21 4.36 -13.76
N ALA A 91 5.90 4.58 -13.83
CA ALA A 91 5.29 5.86 -13.51
C ALA A 91 5.59 6.28 -12.07
N THR A 92 6.09 7.50 -11.92
CA THR A 92 6.30 8.13 -10.62
C THR A 92 4.95 8.28 -9.90
N SER A 93 4.85 7.78 -8.67
CA SER A 93 3.67 7.94 -7.79
C SER A 93 3.25 9.42 -7.72
N LEU A 94 1.94 9.68 -7.84
CA LEU A 94 1.37 11.01 -7.68
C LEU A 94 1.70 11.58 -6.29
N VAL A 95 2.24 12.80 -6.26
CA VAL A 95 2.45 13.55 -5.01
C VAL A 95 1.10 14.01 -4.49
N TYR A 96 0.76 13.67 -3.23
CA TYR A 96 -0.46 14.15 -2.56
C TYR A 96 -0.48 15.69 -2.54
N SER A 97 -1.44 16.28 -3.25
CA SER A 97 -1.61 17.75 -3.35
C SER A 97 -2.43 18.35 -2.20
N GLY A 98 -2.58 17.65 -1.07
CA GLY A 98 -3.42 18.10 0.05
C GLY A 98 -4.92 17.93 -0.17
N THR A 99 -5.34 17.64 -1.40
CA THR A 99 -6.74 17.39 -1.77
C THR A 99 -6.81 15.93 -2.20
N GLY A 100 -7.70 15.13 -1.62
CA GLY A 100 -7.85 13.70 -1.91
C GLY A 100 -8.35 13.46 -3.35
N VAL A 101 -7.49 13.68 -4.34
CA VAL A 101 -7.77 13.47 -5.75
C VAL A 101 -7.32 12.05 -6.10
N ALA A 102 -8.27 11.24 -6.57
CA ALA A 102 -7.96 9.93 -7.11
C ALA A 102 -7.07 10.09 -8.37
N GLY A 103 -5.95 9.37 -8.43
CA GLY A 103 -5.12 9.34 -9.62
C GLY A 103 -5.90 8.77 -10.81
N ILE A 104 -5.89 9.47 -11.94
CA ILE A 104 -6.61 9.07 -13.17
C ILE A 104 -5.73 8.24 -14.12
N SER A 105 -4.70 7.57 -13.62
CA SER A 105 -3.81 6.75 -14.45
C SER A 105 -4.56 5.55 -15.01
N THR A 106 -4.44 5.32 -16.31
CA THR A 106 -4.90 4.09 -16.98
C THR A 106 -3.83 3.00 -17.00
N GLN A 107 -2.64 3.27 -16.42
CA GLN A 107 -1.57 2.30 -16.29
C GLN A 107 -1.73 1.49 -15.00
N TYR A 108 -1.33 0.21 -15.04
CA TYR A 108 -1.30 -0.65 -13.85
C TYR A 108 -0.27 -0.08 -12.87
N SER A 109 -0.71 0.52 -11.77
CA SER A 109 0.18 1.06 -10.73
C SER A 109 0.62 -0.06 -9.80
N ARG A 110 1.93 -0.15 -9.50
CA ARG A 110 2.39 -0.86 -8.31
C ARG A 110 1.77 -0.20 -7.08
N GLY A 111 1.54 -0.97 -6.01
CA GLY A 111 0.97 -0.46 -4.76
C GLY A 111 1.89 0.49 -3.98
N ASP A 112 2.97 1.00 -4.60
CA ASP A 112 3.93 1.93 -4.01
C ASP A 112 3.45 3.38 -4.09
N HIS A 113 2.29 3.62 -3.46
CA HIS A 113 1.82 4.98 -3.24
C HIS A 113 2.53 5.58 -2.02
N GLN A 114 3.31 6.64 -2.22
CA GLN A 114 3.85 7.42 -1.10
C GLN A 114 2.85 8.50 -0.70
N HIS A 115 2.53 8.58 0.60
CA HIS A 115 1.86 9.74 1.17
C HIS A 115 2.93 10.71 1.71
N PRO A 116 3.15 11.88 1.08
CA PRO A 116 3.89 12.97 1.70
C PRO A 116 3.20 13.33 3.02
N LEU A 117 3.84 12.99 4.13
CA LEU A 117 3.40 13.39 5.47
C LEU A 117 3.63 14.91 5.58
N GLN A 118 2.67 15.72 5.14
CA GLN A 118 2.70 17.14 5.45
C GLN A 118 2.33 17.31 6.92
N VAL A 119 3.36 17.46 7.72
CA VAL A 119 3.28 17.65 9.15
C VAL A 119 3.63 19.11 9.44
N SER A 120 2.73 19.81 10.13
CA SER A 120 2.98 21.21 10.49
C SER A 120 4.19 21.35 11.41
N ILE A 121 5.15 22.20 11.03
CA ILE A 121 6.24 22.66 11.91
C ILE A 121 5.85 23.92 12.70
N VAL A 122 4.63 24.43 12.50
CA VAL A 122 4.14 25.64 13.16
C VAL A 122 3.80 25.30 14.61
N LEU A 123 4.46 25.97 15.55
CA LEU A 123 4.14 25.88 16.97
C LEU A 123 2.74 26.48 17.24
N PRO A 124 1.93 25.88 18.13
CA PRO A 124 0.67 26.48 18.57
C PRO A 124 0.87 27.90 19.09
N ALA A 125 -0.13 28.76 18.89
CA ALA A 125 -0.14 30.09 19.48
C ALA A 125 -0.07 29.98 21.02
N LYS A 126 0.57 30.94 21.67
CA LYS A 126 0.64 31.05 23.13
C LYS A 126 -0.76 31.17 23.74
N ASP A 127 -0.97 30.51 24.87
CA ASP A 127 -2.22 30.64 25.61
C ASP A 127 -2.26 32.01 26.30
N THR A 128 -3.36 32.73 26.13
CA THR A 128 -3.64 34.01 26.82
C THR A 128 -4.79 33.82 27.80
N SER A 129 -5.05 34.78 28.70
CA SER A 129 -6.18 34.73 29.64
C SER A 129 -7.55 34.63 28.94
N VAL A 130 -7.59 34.87 27.62
CA VAL A 130 -8.73 34.63 26.74
C VAL A 130 -8.42 33.42 25.86
N CYS A 131 -9.18 32.34 26.03
CA CYS A 131 -9.02 31.13 25.24
C CYS A 131 -9.22 31.45 23.75
N THR A 132 -8.14 31.42 22.96
CA THR A 132 -8.19 31.67 21.51
C THR A 132 -8.05 30.34 20.79
N ILE A 133 -8.98 30.04 19.88
CA ILE A 133 -8.96 28.80 19.11
C ILE A 133 -7.81 28.87 18.10
N GLY A 134 -6.82 27.99 18.24
CA GLY A 134 -5.79 27.78 17.23
C GLY A 134 -6.37 27.06 16.01
N SER A 135 -6.24 27.65 14.82
CA SER A 135 -6.62 27.00 13.55
C SER A 135 -5.37 26.54 12.81
N ALA A 136 -5.35 25.30 12.34
CA ALA A 136 -4.28 24.76 11.51
C ALA A 136 -4.87 24.12 10.25
N SER A 137 -4.24 24.38 9.09
CA SER A 137 -4.65 23.83 7.79
C SER A 137 -4.00 22.48 7.46
N ILE A 138 -3.20 21.92 8.39
CA ILE A 138 -2.38 20.72 8.20
C ILE A 138 -2.44 19.87 9.50
N TYR A 139 -2.21 18.55 9.41
CA TYR A 139 -2.10 17.67 10.57
C TYR A 139 -1.10 18.20 11.60
N ALA A 140 -1.57 18.38 12.84
CA ALA A 140 -0.74 18.73 13.99
C ALA A 140 0.08 17.51 14.42
N ARG A 141 1.34 17.72 14.80
CA ARG A 141 2.16 16.66 15.37
C ARG A 141 1.60 16.19 16.70
N SER A 142 1.81 14.91 17.00
CA SER A 142 1.53 14.36 18.33
C SER A 142 2.38 15.03 19.42
N ASP A 143 3.58 15.53 19.09
CA ASP A 143 4.48 16.24 20.01
C ASP A 143 4.37 17.78 19.87
N HIS A 144 3.23 18.33 20.29
CA HIS A 144 3.06 19.79 20.44
C HIS A 144 3.12 20.21 21.92
N GLN A 145 3.61 21.42 22.17
CA GLN A 145 3.61 22.05 23.50
C GLN A 145 2.82 23.35 23.44
N HIS A 146 2.03 23.59 24.49
CA HIS A 146 1.42 24.88 24.74
C HIS A 146 2.36 25.71 25.61
N GLN A 147 2.85 26.83 25.07
CA GLN A 147 3.73 27.70 25.83
C GLN A 147 2.90 28.50 26.83
N ILE A 148 2.89 28.07 28.09
CA ILE A 148 2.22 28.77 29.19
C ILE A 148 3.11 29.93 29.67
N GLN A 149 2.65 31.17 29.53
CA GLN A 149 3.29 32.32 30.16
C GLN A 149 2.65 32.59 31.53
N THR A 150 3.47 32.48 32.58
CA THR A 150 3.15 33.03 33.90
C THR A 150 3.92 34.32 34.08
N VAL A 151 3.24 35.40 34.41
CA VAL A 151 3.89 36.67 34.76
C VAL A 151 4.05 36.76 36.26
N ASN A 152 5.13 37.41 36.70
CA ASN A 152 5.32 37.70 38.12
C ASN A 152 4.43 38.89 38.49
N THR A 153 3.21 38.64 38.95
CA THR A 153 2.37 39.71 39.47
C THR A 153 2.98 40.20 40.78
N ILE A 154 3.40 41.48 40.83
CA ILE A 154 3.75 42.11 42.11
C ILE A 154 2.46 42.09 42.95
N PRO A 155 2.44 41.49 44.15
CA PRO A 155 1.24 41.47 44.98
C PRO A 155 0.81 42.91 45.25
N VAL A 156 -0.48 43.19 45.06
CA VAL A 156 -0.99 44.51 45.47
C VAL A 156 -0.92 44.56 46.99
N SER A 157 -0.25 45.58 47.53
CA SER A 157 -0.23 45.79 48.98
C SER A 157 -1.65 46.06 49.46
N ASP A 158 -2.07 45.38 50.54
CA ASP A 158 -3.37 45.57 51.15
C ASP A 158 -3.57 47.07 51.47
N SER A 159 -4.49 47.72 50.76
CA SER A 159 -4.96 49.08 51.04
C SER A 159 -6.34 49.01 51.69
N ALA A 160 -6.67 49.99 52.52
CA ALA A 160 -7.93 50.06 53.27
C ALA A 160 -9.19 49.97 52.37
N ASP A 161 -9.06 50.33 51.10
CA ASP A 161 -10.17 50.34 50.12
C ASP A 161 -10.27 49.05 49.28
N GLY A 162 -9.36 48.08 49.48
CA GLY A 162 -9.24 46.89 48.64
C GLY A 162 -8.71 47.22 47.24
N SER A 163 -7.91 46.34 46.65
CA SER A 163 -7.47 46.50 45.27
C SER A 163 -7.54 45.18 44.52
N TYR A 164 -8.06 45.23 43.29
CA TYR A 164 -8.16 44.07 42.42
C TYR A 164 -6.95 44.02 41.49
N GLY A 165 -6.20 42.91 41.53
CA GLY A 165 -5.17 42.63 40.53
C GLY A 165 -5.81 42.38 39.16
N THR A 166 -5.39 43.09 38.13
CA THR A 166 -5.79 42.84 36.73
C THR A 166 -4.59 42.27 35.98
N VAL A 167 -4.71 41.08 35.36
CA VAL A 167 -3.58 40.43 34.68
C VAL A 167 -4.03 39.81 33.35
N ASP A 168 -3.24 40.02 32.28
CA ASP A 168 -3.46 39.50 30.92
C ASP A 168 -3.03 38.02 30.72
N SER A 169 -2.58 37.36 31.78
CA SER A 169 -2.00 36.00 31.77
C SER A 169 -2.34 35.26 33.06
N TYR A 170 -2.13 33.94 33.08
CA TYR A 170 -2.40 33.13 34.28
C TYR A 170 -1.56 33.61 35.47
N SER A 171 -2.26 33.99 36.54
CA SER A 171 -1.63 34.31 37.83
C SER A 171 -1.07 33.03 38.45
N ARG A 172 0.14 33.09 39.01
CA ARG A 172 0.73 31.91 39.65
C ARG A 172 -0.03 31.54 40.93
N ASN A 173 0.04 30.27 41.36
CA ASN A 173 -0.61 29.86 42.60
C ASN A 173 0.15 30.27 43.88
N ASP A 174 1.35 30.84 43.76
CA ASP A 174 2.17 31.34 44.88
C ASP A 174 2.03 32.86 45.05
N HIS A 175 1.06 33.27 45.87
CA HIS A 175 0.93 34.67 46.30
C HIS A 175 1.29 34.83 47.77
N SER A 176 1.97 35.93 48.09
CA SER A 176 2.29 36.35 49.46
C SER A 176 1.79 37.78 49.67
N HIS A 177 1.18 38.04 50.83
CA HIS A 177 0.76 39.37 51.23
C HIS A 177 1.79 39.96 52.19
N THR A 178 2.37 41.10 51.84
CA THR A 178 3.19 41.87 52.78
C THR A 178 2.26 42.54 53.79
N ILE A 179 2.31 42.12 55.04
CA ILE A 179 1.52 42.71 56.14
C ILE A 179 2.11 44.08 56.50
N ASN A 180 1.33 45.15 56.35
CA ASN A 180 1.77 46.51 56.70
C ASN A 180 1.31 46.85 58.13
N VAL A 181 1.85 46.16 59.13
CA VAL A 181 1.56 46.49 60.54
C VAL A 181 2.45 47.66 60.94
N GLN A 182 1.89 48.85 61.03
CA GLN A 182 2.53 49.98 61.69
C GLN A 182 2.46 49.74 63.21
N THR A 183 3.54 49.22 63.79
CA THR A 183 3.67 49.17 65.25
C THR A 183 3.87 50.59 65.76
N ASN A 184 2.79 51.23 66.25
CA ASN A 184 2.90 52.50 66.98
C ASN A 184 3.57 52.26 68.34
N ALA A 185 4.88 52.04 68.36
CA ALA A 185 5.70 51.98 69.56
C ALA A 185 6.01 53.38 70.13
N SER A 186 5.07 54.33 70.00
CA SER A 186 5.21 55.71 70.49
C SER A 186 3.92 56.20 71.14
N VAL A 187 3.51 55.54 72.22
CA VAL A 187 2.79 56.20 73.32
C VAL A 187 3.54 55.83 74.60
N VAL A 188 4.76 56.34 74.72
CA VAL A 188 5.48 56.36 75.99
C VAL A 188 4.75 57.36 76.88
N HIS A 189 3.96 56.87 77.84
CA HIS A 189 3.56 57.70 78.97
C HIS A 189 4.81 57.95 79.82
N ILE A 190 5.45 59.10 79.61
CA ILE A 190 6.41 59.64 80.59
C ILE A 190 5.58 60.06 81.80
N VAL A 191 5.59 59.25 82.85
CA VAL A 191 5.04 59.63 84.15
C VAL A 191 6.19 60.22 84.96
N ASN A 192 6.25 61.54 85.05
CA ASN A 192 7.11 62.24 86.02
C ASN A 192 6.38 62.29 87.37
N ALA A 193 6.95 61.67 88.40
CA ALA A 193 6.81 62.04 89.81
C ALA A 193 8.02 61.52 90.59
#